data_AF-A0A821IPU4-F1
#
_entry.id   AF-A0A821IPU4-F1
#
_cell.length_a   1.000
_cell.length_b   1.000
_cell.length_c   1.000
_cell.angle_alpha   90.00
_cell.angle_beta   90.00
_cell.angle_gamma   90.00
#
_symmetry.space_group_name_H-M   'P 1'
#
loop_
_entity.id
_entity.type
_entity.pdbx_description
1 polymer ?
#
loop_
_entity_poly.entity_id
_entity_poly.type
_entity_poly.pdbx_seq_one_letter_code
_entity_poly.pdbx_strand_id
1 'polypeptide(L)'
;MLDRLLERQTLVDTVVRRKFGGLTVVQMNRLKLAALTPDDWDVLRALHNVLMGFDVATTLISASHYPTLSDSFWAITKLRQILASNKDDSRYTEFLKKSALNYLDIYIQKHLSKEQQEGML
;
A
#
# COMPACT_ATOMS: atom_id res chain seq x y z
N MET A 1 4.29 5.91 -7.77
CA MET A 1 5.74 6.07 -7.47
C MET A 1 6.35 4.75 -7.02
N LEU A 2 5.71 4.04 -6.08
CA LEU A 2 6.07 2.66 -5.70
C LEU A 2 6.01 1.67 -6.87
N ASP A 3 5.03 1.77 -7.78
CA ASP A 3 4.96 0.90 -8.98
C ASP A 3 6.26 0.92 -9.77
N ARG A 4 6.72 2.12 -10.13
CA ARG A 4 7.96 2.32 -10.90
C ARG A 4 9.19 1.80 -10.18
N LEU A 5 9.19 1.81 -8.85
CA LEU A 5 10.28 1.29 -8.03
C LEU A 5 10.28 -0.25 -8.04
N LEU A 6 9.10 -0.86 -7.85
CA LEU A 6 8.91 -2.31 -7.87
C LEU A 6 9.19 -2.90 -9.26
N GLU A 7 8.70 -2.27 -10.32
CA GLU A 7 8.98 -2.66 -11.72
C GLU A 7 10.48 -2.67 -12.05
N ARG A 8 11.26 -1.81 -11.40
CA ARG A 8 12.69 -1.65 -11.63
C ARG A 8 13.56 -2.36 -10.59
N GLN A 9 12.97 -3.21 -9.74
CA GLN A 9 13.70 -3.96 -8.70
C GLN A 9 14.93 -4.67 -9.27
N THR A 10 14.77 -5.40 -10.37
CA THR A 10 15.88 -6.14 -11.01
C THR A 10 17.02 -5.23 -11.45
N LEU A 11 16.69 -4.02 -11.91
CA LEU A 11 17.64 -3.01 -12.37
C LEU A 11 18.36 -2.39 -11.17
N VAL A 12 17.65 -2.08 -10.09
CA VAL A 12 18.21 -1.59 -8.82
C VAL A 12 19.15 -2.64 -8.21
N ASP A 13 18.70 -3.89 -8.10
CA ASP A 13 19.52 -4.99 -7.57
C ASP A 13 20.75 -5.25 -8.42
N THR A 14 20.61 -5.17 -9.76
CA THR A 14 21.75 -5.27 -10.69
C THR A 14 22.74 -4.14 -10.46
N VAL A 15 22.24 -2.92 -10.23
CA VAL A 15 23.11 -1.76 -10.03
C VAL A 15 23.88 -1.87 -8.71
N VAL A 16 23.21 -2.33 -7.67
CA VAL A 16 23.81 -2.50 -6.34
C VAL A 16 24.84 -3.64 -6.31
N ARG A 17 24.60 -4.73 -7.06
CA ARG A 17 25.45 -5.93 -7.04
C ARG A 17 26.61 -5.90 -8.03
N ARG A 18 26.50 -5.14 -9.13
CA ARG A 18 27.59 -5.02 -10.12
C ARG A 18 28.55 -3.88 -9.77
N LYS A 19 29.85 -4.12 -9.94
CA LYS A 19 30.85 -3.04 -9.94
C LYS A 19 30.72 -2.26 -11.24
N PHE A 20 30.22 -1.02 -11.18
CA PHE A 20 30.35 -0.09 -12.31
C PHE A 20 31.74 0.54 -12.29
N GLY A 21 32.41 0.51 -13.44
CA GLY A 21 33.60 1.30 -13.66
C GLY A 21 33.28 2.80 -13.55
N GLY A 22 34.17 3.56 -12.93
CA GLY A 22 34.04 5.02 -12.78
C GLY A 22 33.45 5.52 -11.45
N LEU A 23 32.97 4.62 -10.58
CA LEU A 23 32.54 5.00 -9.22
C LEU A 23 33.73 5.01 -8.26
N THR A 24 33.82 6.06 -7.44
CA THR A 24 34.78 6.11 -6.33
C THR A 24 34.39 5.11 -5.23
N VAL A 25 35.36 4.72 -4.39
CA VAL A 25 35.14 3.80 -3.26
C VAL A 25 34.04 4.29 -2.32
N VAL A 26 33.98 5.60 -2.07
CA VAL A 26 32.95 6.23 -1.22
C VAL A 26 31.56 6.08 -1.82
N GLN A 27 31.41 6.32 -3.13
CA GLN A 27 30.13 6.16 -3.83
C GLN A 27 29.69 4.70 -3.87
N MET A 28 30.62 3.77 -4.10
CA MET A 28 30.35 2.34 -4.08
C MET A 28 29.86 1.88 -2.69
N ASN A 29 30.48 2.37 -1.62
CA ASN A 29 30.05 2.05 -0.25
C ASN A 29 28.67 2.64 0.07
N ARG A 30 28.37 3.86 -0.38
CA ARG A 30 27.02 4.45 -0.24
C ARG A 30 25.95 3.64 -0.97
N LEU A 31 26.24 3.17 -2.18
CA LEU A 31 25.34 2.30 -2.96
C LEU A 31 25.06 0.98 -2.26
N LYS A 32 26.07 0.37 -1.66
CA LYS A 32 25.91 -0.87 -0.87
C LYS A 32 25.09 -0.65 0.40
N LEU A 33 25.23 0.51 1.05
CA LEU A 33 24.43 0.85 2.23
C LEU A 33 22.97 1.16 1.90
N ALA A 34 22.72 1.67 0.69
CA ALA A 34 21.37 1.91 0.17
C ALA A 34 20.73 0.66 -0.47
N ALA A 35 21.41 -0.49 -0.43
CA ALA A 35 20.92 -1.74 -0.97
C ALA A 35 19.71 -2.24 -0.16
N LEU A 36 18.57 -2.39 -0.82
CA LEU A 36 17.41 -3.05 -0.22
C LEU A 36 17.66 -4.56 -0.17
N THR A 37 17.35 -5.15 0.98
CA THR A 37 17.36 -6.59 1.18
C THR A 37 16.12 -7.22 0.53
N PRO A 38 16.09 -8.55 0.30
CA PRO A 38 14.89 -9.22 -0.19
C PRO A 38 13.65 -8.98 0.69
N ASP A 39 13.84 -8.90 2.00
CA ASP A 39 12.79 -8.63 2.98
C ASP A 39 12.23 -7.21 2.83
N ASP A 40 13.10 -6.21 2.60
CA ASP A 40 12.68 -4.83 2.34
C ASP A 40 11.80 -4.74 1.08
N TRP A 41 12.13 -5.51 0.04
CA TRP A 41 11.31 -5.58 -1.16
C TRP A 41 9.94 -6.22 -0.91
N ASP A 42 9.86 -7.23 -0.06
CA ASP A 42 8.60 -7.86 0.33
C ASP A 42 7.72 -6.89 1.14
N VAL A 43 8.32 -6.09 2.02
CA VAL A 43 7.63 -5.00 2.73
C VAL A 43 7.13 -3.92 1.76
N LEU A 44 7.93 -3.53 0.78
CA LEU A 44 7.52 -2.54 -0.23
C LEU A 44 6.35 -3.04 -1.09
N ARG A 45 6.36 -4.32 -1.49
CA ARG A 45 5.22 -4.93 -2.19
C ARG A 45 3.98 -4.98 -1.31
N ALA A 46 4.13 -5.34 -0.05
CA ALA A 46 3.03 -5.36 0.90
C ALA A 46 2.40 -3.97 1.08
N LEU A 47 3.24 -2.93 1.23
CA LEU A 47 2.79 -1.54 1.29
C LEU A 47 2.06 -1.12 0.02
N HIS A 48 2.63 -1.44 -1.14
CA HIS A 48 2.01 -1.13 -2.42
C HIS A 48 0.63 -1.78 -2.57
N ASN A 49 0.52 -3.08 -2.31
CA ASN A 49 -0.75 -3.81 -2.39
C ASN A 49 -1.83 -3.22 -1.48
N VAL A 50 -1.47 -2.83 -0.25
CA VAL A 50 -2.42 -2.20 0.68
C VAL A 50 -2.82 -0.81 0.20
N LEU A 51 -1.86 0.02 -0.20
CA LEU A 51 -2.10 1.40 -0.64
C LEU A 51 -2.90 1.47 -1.94
N MET A 52 -2.74 0.50 -2.84
CA MET A 52 -3.55 0.41 -4.06
C MET A 52 -5.05 0.34 -3.78
N GLY A 53 -5.47 -0.32 -2.69
CA GLY A 53 -6.87 -0.34 -2.28
C GLY A 53 -7.41 1.04 -1.92
N PHE A 54 -6.56 1.87 -1.29
CA PHE A 54 -6.90 3.27 -0.98
C PHE A 54 -6.92 4.13 -2.23
N ASP A 55 -5.96 3.95 -3.14
CA ASP A 55 -5.88 4.71 -4.39
C ASP A 55 -7.12 4.52 -5.27
N VAL A 56 -7.64 3.29 -5.35
CA VAL A 56 -8.91 2.99 -6.03
C VAL A 56 -10.07 3.72 -5.37
N ALA A 57 -10.16 3.69 -4.04
CA ALA A 57 -11.23 4.34 -3.30
C ALA A 57 -11.19 5.87 -3.44
N THR A 58 -10.01 6.48 -3.34
CA THR A 58 -9.83 7.94 -3.46
C THR A 58 -10.01 8.42 -4.91
N THR A 59 -9.53 7.67 -5.90
CA THR A 59 -9.73 8.00 -7.32
C THR A 59 -11.21 8.05 -7.66
N LEU A 60 -11.99 7.09 -7.16
CA LEU A 60 -13.43 7.06 -7.42
C LEU A 60 -14.17 8.22 -6.72
N ILE A 61 -13.83 8.53 -5.47
CA ILE A 61 -14.39 9.69 -4.77
C ILE A 61 -14.04 11.01 -5.48
N SER A 62 -12.79 11.14 -5.94
CA SER A 62 -12.29 12.38 -6.56
C SER A 62 -12.73 12.56 -8.02
N ALA A 63 -13.16 11.50 -8.70
CA ALA A 63 -13.77 11.58 -10.02
C ALA A 63 -15.17 12.23 -9.97
N SER A 64 -15.85 12.16 -8.84
CA SER A 64 -17.15 12.81 -8.64
C SER A 64 -16.96 14.31 -8.40
N HIS A 65 -17.60 15.15 -9.23
CA HIS A 65 -17.57 16.62 -9.08
C HIS A 65 -18.05 17.10 -7.70
N TYR A 66 -18.95 16.33 -7.07
CA TYR A 66 -19.37 16.50 -5.69
C TYR A 66 -19.57 15.12 -5.06
N PRO A 67 -18.63 14.62 -4.23
CA PRO A 67 -18.76 13.30 -3.62
C PRO A 67 -19.96 13.27 -2.68
N THR A 68 -20.85 12.32 -2.91
CA THR A 68 -22.05 12.14 -2.11
C THR A 68 -21.76 11.25 -0.89
N LEU A 69 -22.70 11.25 0.05
CA LEU A 69 -22.67 10.32 1.18
C LEU A 69 -22.66 8.85 0.70
N SER A 70 -23.43 8.53 -0.35
CA SER A 70 -23.48 7.20 -0.95
C SER A 70 -22.14 6.79 -1.58
N ASP A 71 -21.45 7.71 -2.26
CA ASP A 71 -20.10 7.45 -2.81
C ASP A 71 -19.09 7.14 -1.70
N SER A 72 -19.18 7.91 -0.61
CA SER A 72 -18.31 7.71 0.57
C SER A 72 -18.57 6.36 1.23
N PHE A 73 -19.83 5.98 1.41
CA PHE A 73 -20.20 4.66 1.93
C PHE A 73 -19.69 3.53 1.05
N TRP A 74 -19.94 3.64 -0.26
CA TRP A 74 -19.47 2.64 -1.21
C TRP A 74 -17.94 2.47 -1.16
N ALA A 75 -17.21 3.58 -1.12
CA ALA A 75 -15.75 3.58 -1.06
C ALA A 75 -15.23 2.93 0.23
N ILE A 76 -15.83 3.23 1.38
CA ILE A 76 -15.45 2.61 2.66
C ILE A 76 -15.78 1.11 2.65
N THR A 77 -16.95 0.71 2.17
CA THR A 77 -17.33 -0.71 2.07
C THR A 77 -16.39 -1.47 1.14
N LYS A 78 -16.02 -0.90 -0.01
CA LYS A 78 -15.05 -1.51 -0.92
C LYS A 78 -13.67 -1.62 -0.33
N LEU A 79 -13.18 -0.57 0.33
CA LEU A 79 -11.91 -0.59 1.03
C LEU A 79 -11.88 -1.69 2.09
N ARG A 80 -12.95 -1.80 2.89
CA ARG A 80 -13.10 -2.87 3.89
C ARG A 80 -13.05 -4.26 3.27
N GLN A 81 -13.73 -4.48 2.14
CA GLN A 81 -13.67 -5.75 1.39
C GLN A 81 -12.25 -6.07 0.90
N ILE A 82 -11.52 -5.08 0.39
CA ILE A 82 -10.13 -5.26 -0.07
C ILE A 82 -9.22 -5.63 1.11
N LEU A 83 -9.34 -4.93 2.23
CA LEU A 83 -8.53 -5.17 3.43
C LEU A 83 -8.88 -6.50 4.13
N ALA A 84 -10.13 -6.94 4.08
CA ALA A 84 -10.57 -8.23 4.65
C ALA A 84 -10.24 -9.44 3.75
N SER A 85 -9.80 -9.22 2.51
CA SER A 85 -9.50 -10.31 1.58
C SER A 85 -8.18 -11.02 1.92
N ASN A 86 -8.26 -12.33 2.15
CA ASN A 86 -7.12 -13.20 2.46
C ASN A 86 -6.43 -13.77 1.20
N LYS A 87 -6.38 -13.00 0.11
CA LYS A 87 -5.87 -13.49 -1.18
C LYS A 87 -4.34 -13.42 -1.33
N ASP A 88 -3.61 -12.86 -0.37
CA ASP A 88 -2.16 -12.62 -0.48
C ASP A 88 -1.34 -13.48 0.49
N ASP A 89 -0.25 -14.06 -0.01
CA ASP A 89 0.62 -15.01 0.72
C ASP A 89 1.68 -14.35 1.65
N SER A 90 1.86 -13.02 1.59
CA SER A 90 2.91 -12.33 2.35
C SER A 90 2.44 -11.96 3.78
N ARG A 91 3.19 -12.41 4.78
CA ARG A 91 2.99 -12.07 6.21
C ARG A 91 2.90 -10.55 6.44
N TYR A 92 3.69 -9.76 5.72
CA TYR A 92 3.66 -8.30 5.82
C TYR A 92 2.36 -7.72 5.28
N THR A 93 1.84 -8.29 4.18
CA THR A 93 0.57 -7.85 3.60
C THR A 93 -0.58 -8.15 4.54
N GLU A 94 -0.60 -9.34 5.12
CA GLU A 94 -1.61 -9.72 6.11
C GLU A 94 -1.56 -8.80 7.35
N PHE A 95 -0.37 -8.54 7.88
CA PHE A 95 -0.19 -7.65 9.02
C PHE A 95 -0.70 -6.23 8.71
N LEU A 96 -0.26 -5.64 7.59
CA LEU A 96 -0.66 -4.28 7.20
C LEU A 96 -2.16 -4.20 6.92
N LYS A 97 -2.75 -5.19 6.23
CA LYS A 97 -4.20 -5.25 5.99
C LYS A 97 -4.98 -5.30 7.31
N LYS A 98 -4.59 -6.16 8.25
CA LYS A 98 -5.23 -6.25 9.57
C LYS A 98 -5.12 -4.94 10.35
N SER A 99 -3.94 -4.32 10.37
CA SER A 99 -3.75 -3.03 11.04
C SER A 99 -4.62 -1.94 10.41
N ALA A 100 -4.63 -1.82 9.08
CA ALA A 100 -5.44 -0.85 8.36
C ALA A 100 -6.95 -1.07 8.57
N LEU A 101 -7.39 -2.33 8.54
CA LEU A 101 -8.78 -2.72 8.79
C LEU A 101 -9.20 -2.34 10.21
N ASN A 102 -8.36 -2.61 11.22
CA ASN A 102 -8.63 -2.23 12.60
C ASN A 102 -8.77 -0.71 12.75
N TYR A 103 -7.87 0.07 12.13
CA TYR A 103 -8.00 1.53 12.12
C TYR A 103 -9.29 2.01 11.43
N LEU A 104 -9.66 1.38 10.33
CA LEU A 104 -10.90 1.70 9.61
C LEU A 104 -12.13 1.39 10.46
N ASP A 105 -12.18 0.23 11.10
CA ASP A 105 -13.28 -0.18 11.97
C ASP A 105 -13.41 0.78 13.18
N ILE A 106 -12.30 1.17 13.81
CA ILE A 106 -12.29 2.19 14.88
C ILE A 106 -12.84 3.53 14.38
N TYR A 107 -12.42 3.96 13.18
CA TYR A 107 -12.90 5.20 12.59
C TYR A 107 -14.41 5.15 12.34
N ILE A 108 -14.92 4.04 11.77
CA ILE A 108 -16.35 3.81 11.54
C ILE A 108 -17.12 3.87 12.86
N GLN A 109 -16.66 3.15 13.88
CA GLN A 109 -17.33 3.13 15.19
C GLN A 109 -17.37 4.50 15.86
N LYS A 110 -16.34 5.32 15.67
CA LYS A 110 -16.22 6.63 16.30
C LYS A 110 -17.04 7.71 15.59
N HIS A 111 -17.18 7.61 14.27
CA HIS A 111 -17.70 8.72 13.44
C HIS A 111 -19.04 8.44 12.76
N LEU A 112 -19.47 7.18 12.64
CA LEU A 112 -20.77 6.82 12.03
C LEU A 112 -21.78 6.40 13.09
N SER A 113 -23.06 6.76 12.88
CA SER A 113 -24.17 6.31 13.73
C SER A 113 -24.45 4.81 13.55
N LYS A 114 -25.19 4.18 14.47
CA LYS A 114 -25.54 2.74 14.36
C LYS A 114 -26.31 2.43 13.08
N GLU A 115 -27.25 3.28 12.69
CA GLU A 115 -28.04 3.14 11.45
C GLU A 115 -27.15 3.19 10.21
N GLN A 116 -26.13 4.06 10.21
CA GLN A 116 -25.15 4.15 9.14
C GLN A 116 -24.22 2.94 9.07
N GLN A 117 -23.87 2.36 10.22
CA GLN A 117 -23.08 1.14 10.30
C GLN A 117 -23.85 -0.09 9.78
N GLU A 118 -25.14 -0.17 10.08
CA GLU A 118 -26.03 -1.25 9.60
C GLU A 118 -26.24 -1.19 8.09
N GLY A 119 -26.30 0.01 7.50
CA GLY A 119 -26.37 0.21 6.04
C GLY A 119 -25.10 -0.16 5.27
N MET A 120 -24.01 -0.55 5.96
CA MET A 120 -22.73 -0.97 5.35
C MET A 120 -22.49 -2.48 5.38
N LEU A 121 -23.38 -3.26 6.02
CA LEU A 121 -23.36 -4.73 6.06
C LEU A 121 -24.01 -5.33 4.79
#